data_AF-A0A1C3EBS2-F1
#
_entry.id   AF-A0A1C3EBS2-F1
#
_cell.length_a   1.000
_cell.length_b   1.000
_cell.length_c   1.000
_cell.angle_alpha   90.00
_cell.angle_beta   90.00
_cell.angle_gamma   90.00
#
_symmetry.space_group_name_H-M   'P 1'
#
loop_
_entity.id
_entity.type
_entity.pdbx_description
1 polymer ?
#
loop_
_entity_poly.entity_id
_entity_poly.type
_entity_poly.pdbx_seq_one_letter_code
_entity_poly.pdbx_strand_id
1 'polypeptide(L)'
;MLHWSFVIIFIYGVIKQVNDISQLEDESLLVFEIVFAFLFVTLLGIRFVYMKNTQTSLPSESPEWQKKAARIVHLGMYLSLAIIAISGLIIGGLFWQGKSEGLLIDSIVVLHELSVSSSYALISVHIIAALYHKILKDGVWSAMVPMSKD
;
A
#
# COMPACT_ATOMS: atom_id res chain seq x y z
N MET A 1 4.65 -2.39 -15.81
CA MET A 1 5.92 -2.29 -15.04
C MET A 1 5.73 -1.59 -13.70
N LEU A 2 5.08 -0.41 -13.64
CA LEU A 2 4.86 0.34 -12.38
C LEU A 2 4.22 -0.47 -11.23
N HIS A 3 3.33 -1.41 -11.52
CA HIS A 3 2.72 -2.28 -10.50
C HIS A 3 3.77 -3.12 -9.75
N TRP A 4 4.59 -3.90 -10.45
CA TRP A 4 5.54 -4.82 -9.82
C TRP A 4 6.70 -4.10 -9.13
N SER A 5 7.14 -2.95 -9.66
CA SER A 5 8.09 -2.09 -8.94
C SER A 5 7.52 -1.63 -7.60
N PHE A 6 6.24 -1.24 -7.57
CA PHE A 6 5.58 -0.85 -6.33
C PHE A 6 5.47 -2.02 -5.34
N VAL A 7 5.14 -3.23 -5.82
CA VAL A 7 5.09 -4.44 -4.99
C VAL A 7 6.44 -4.75 -4.34
N ILE A 8 7.53 -4.67 -5.10
CA ILE A 8 8.89 -4.91 -4.59
C ILE A 8 9.25 -3.90 -3.50
N ILE A 9 8.98 -2.62 -3.73
CA ILE A 9 9.24 -1.56 -2.75
C ILE A 9 8.41 -1.78 -1.48
N PHE A 10 7.12 -2.12 -1.62
CA PHE A 10 6.26 -2.39 -0.48
C PHE A 10 6.76 -3.57 0.36
N ILE A 11 7.11 -4.69 -0.29
CA ILE A 11 7.68 -5.87 0.39
C ILE A 11 8.99 -5.49 1.11
N TYR A 12 9.86 -4.72 0.46
CA TYR A 12 11.10 -4.25 1.09
C TYR A 12 10.80 -3.42 2.34
N GLY A 13 9.81 -2.52 2.30
CA GLY A 13 9.35 -1.76 3.46
C GLY A 13 8.88 -2.67 4.60
N VAL A 14 8.03 -3.66 4.30
CA VAL A 14 7.55 -4.63 5.30
C VAL A 14 8.68 -5.46 5.93
N ILE A 15 9.71 -5.82 5.15
CA ILE A 15 10.87 -6.57 5.67
C ILE A 15 11.76 -5.68 6.54
N LYS A 16 11.85 -4.39 6.23
CA LYS A 16 12.77 -3.43 6.88
C LYS A 16 12.15 -2.60 7.99
N GLN A 17 10.83 -2.66 8.14
CA GLN A 17 10.08 -1.94 9.17
C GLN A 17 10.63 -2.23 10.57
N VAL A 18 10.45 -1.28 11.48
CA VAL A 18 10.69 -1.46 12.91
C VAL A 18 9.69 -2.44 13.52
N ASN A 19 10.15 -3.22 14.50
CA ASN A 19 9.29 -4.13 15.28
C ASN A 19 8.65 -3.42 16.49
N ASP A 20 9.33 -2.39 17.01
CA ASP A 20 8.89 -1.61 18.14
C ASP A 20 9.20 -0.13 17.89
N ILE A 21 8.30 0.75 18.32
CA ILE A 21 8.42 2.19 18.08
C ILE A 21 9.64 2.81 18.79
N SER A 22 10.09 2.24 19.92
CA SER A 22 11.29 2.69 20.63
C SER A 22 12.56 2.57 19.79
N GLN A 23 12.56 1.73 18.75
CA GLN A 23 13.69 1.65 17.81
C GLN A 23 13.89 2.94 17.02
N LEU A 24 12.89 3.83 16.95
CA LEU A 24 13.00 5.15 16.33
C LEU A 24 13.83 6.14 17.15
N GLU A 25 14.28 5.78 18.36
CA GLU A 25 15.32 6.54 19.08
C GLU A 25 16.68 6.45 18.40
N ASP A 26 16.92 5.41 17.59
CA ASP A 26 18.09 5.34 16.72
C ASP A 26 17.92 6.30 15.54
N GLU A 27 18.77 7.32 15.47
CA GLU A 27 18.71 8.37 14.45
C GLU A 27 18.80 7.80 13.02
N SER A 28 19.60 6.74 12.81
CA SER A 28 19.77 6.16 11.48
C SER A 28 18.51 5.42 11.01
N LEU A 29 17.83 4.72 11.93
CA LEU A 29 16.55 4.07 11.66
C LEU A 29 15.45 5.12 11.43
N LEU A 30 15.39 6.17 12.27
CA LEU A 30 14.42 7.25 12.12
C LEU A 30 14.53 7.93 10.74
N VAL A 31 15.74 8.31 10.34
CA VAL A 31 15.98 8.94 9.03
C VAL A 31 15.61 7.99 7.89
N PHE A 32 15.97 6.71 8.01
CA PHE A 32 15.60 5.70 7.01
C PHE A 32 14.09 5.60 6.84
N GLU A 33 13.33 5.46 7.94
CA GLU A 33 11.87 5.33 7.91
C GLU A 33 11.19 6.58 7.32
N ILE A 34 11.65 7.79 7.69
CA ILE A 34 11.12 9.04 7.15
C ILE A 34 11.37 9.14 5.64
N VAL A 35 12.61 8.91 5.20
CA VAL A 35 12.97 8.96 3.76
C VAL A 35 12.19 7.90 2.99
N PHE A 36 12.09 6.69 3.53
CA PHE A 36 11.35 5.60 2.90
C PHE A 36 9.86 5.93 2.78
N ALA A 37 9.22 6.38 3.86
CA ALA A 37 7.80 6.75 3.86
C ALA A 37 7.50 7.91 2.89
N PHE A 38 8.39 8.91 2.82
CA PHE A 38 8.26 10.04 1.88
C PHE A 38 8.35 9.57 0.42
N LEU A 39 9.33 8.73 0.09
CA LEU A 39 9.46 8.16 -1.25
C LEU A 39 8.27 7.27 -1.58
N PHE A 40 7.83 6.44 -0.64
CA PHE A 40 6.71 5.53 -0.82
C PHE A 40 5.40 6.28 -1.11
N VAL A 41 5.04 7.29 -0.31
CA VAL A 41 3.81 8.06 -0.54
C VAL A 41 3.88 8.85 -1.84
N THR A 42 5.07 9.37 -2.21
CA THR A 42 5.29 10.04 -3.49
C THR A 42 5.02 9.09 -4.66
N LEU A 43 5.62 7.89 -4.63
CA LEU A 43 5.41 6.88 -5.66
C LEU A 43 3.95 6.41 -5.71
N LEU A 44 3.30 6.25 -4.54
CA LEU A 44 1.87 5.91 -4.45
C LEU A 44 1.00 6.99 -5.11
N GLY A 45 1.30 8.27 -4.86
CA GLY A 45 0.61 9.41 -5.46
C GLY A 45 0.78 9.47 -6.99
N ILE A 46 2.01 9.31 -7.48
CA ILE A 46 2.29 9.22 -8.93
C ILE A 46 1.49 8.07 -9.54
N ARG A 47 1.52 6.89 -8.92
CA ARG A 47 0.77 5.72 -9.36
C ARG A 47 -0.73 6.00 -9.39
N PHE A 48 -1.29 6.62 -8.36
CA PHE A 48 -2.71 6.96 -8.30
C PHE A 48 -3.12 7.87 -9.47
N VAL A 49 -2.36 8.93 -9.73
CA VAL A 49 -2.63 9.87 -10.83
C VAL A 49 -2.53 9.16 -12.19
N TYR A 50 -1.49 8.36 -12.40
CA TYR A 50 -1.31 7.58 -13.63
C TYR A 50 -2.49 6.61 -13.87
N MET A 51 -2.86 5.84 -12.84
CA MET A 51 -3.90 4.81 -12.96
C MET A 51 -5.31 5.40 -13.06
N LYS A 52 -5.57 6.62 -12.56
CA LYS A 52 -6.87 7.29 -12.70
C LYS A 52 -7.26 7.48 -14.18
N ASN A 53 -6.29 7.62 -15.06
CA ASN A 53 -6.49 7.81 -16.50
C ASN A 53 -6.33 6.52 -17.32
N THR A 54 -6.07 5.39 -16.66
CA THR A 54 -5.86 4.10 -17.32
C THR A 54 -7.16 3.29 -17.33
N GLN A 55 -7.46 2.63 -18.45
CA GLN A 55 -8.64 1.78 -18.59
C GLN A 55 -8.58 0.57 -17.65
N THR A 56 -9.73 0.17 -17.09
CA THR A 56 -9.84 -1.05 -16.27
C THR A 56 -9.52 -2.29 -17.10
N SER A 57 -8.83 -3.26 -16.51
CA SER A 57 -8.54 -4.55 -17.13
C SER A 57 -9.70 -5.54 -17.03
N LEU A 58 -10.72 -5.25 -16.21
CA LEU A 58 -11.94 -6.05 -16.14
C LEU A 58 -12.72 -5.99 -17.46
N PRO A 59 -13.18 -7.14 -18.01
CA PRO A 59 -14.05 -7.17 -19.17
C PRO A 59 -15.27 -6.26 -19.06
N SER A 60 -15.73 -5.70 -20.18
CA SER A 60 -16.93 -4.85 -20.24
C SER A 60 -18.17 -5.57 -19.72
N GLU A 61 -18.27 -6.87 -20.02
CA GLU A 61 -19.38 -7.75 -19.66
C GLU A 61 -19.33 -8.23 -18.20
N SER A 62 -18.28 -7.91 -17.44
CA SER A 62 -18.19 -8.31 -16.04
C SER A 62 -19.39 -7.78 -15.23
N PRO A 63 -19.96 -8.58 -14.31
CA PRO A 63 -21.05 -8.14 -13.46
C PRO A 63 -20.74 -6.85 -12.70
N GLU A 64 -21.74 -5.97 -12.54
CA GLU A 64 -21.58 -4.67 -11.87
C GLU A 64 -21.07 -4.77 -10.43
N TRP A 65 -21.39 -5.86 -9.73
CA TRP A 65 -20.88 -6.09 -8.37
C TRP A 65 -19.37 -6.37 -8.36
N GLN A 66 -18.81 -7.03 -9.39
CA GLN A 66 -17.36 -7.24 -9.51
C GLN A 66 -16.64 -5.93 -9.80
N LYS A 67 -17.19 -5.10 -10.69
CA LYS A 67 -16.65 -3.76 -10.98
C LYS A 67 -16.63 -2.88 -9.73
N LYS A 68 -17.72 -2.88 -8.95
CA LYS A 68 -17.81 -2.15 -7.67
C LYS A 68 -16.83 -2.71 -6.65
N ALA A 69 -16.76 -4.03 -6.47
CA ALA A 69 -15.85 -4.68 -5.54
C ALA A 69 -14.39 -4.36 -5.88
N ALA A 70 -14.00 -4.46 -7.16
CA ALA A 70 -12.67 -4.10 -7.62
C ALA A 70 -12.34 -2.63 -7.33
N ARG A 71 -13.29 -1.71 -7.53
CA ARG A 71 -13.09 -0.29 -7.20
C ARG A 71 -12.92 -0.07 -5.70
N ILE A 72 -13.72 -0.73 -4.87
CA ILE A 72 -13.65 -0.64 -3.40
C ILE A 72 -12.30 -1.18 -2.91
N VAL A 73 -11.87 -2.35 -3.40
CA VAL A 73 -10.59 -2.96 -3.00
C VAL A 73 -9.42 -2.07 -3.42
N HIS A 74 -9.38 -1.59 -4.67
CA HIS A 74 -8.30 -0.70 -5.10
C HIS A 74 -8.27 0.62 -4.34
N LEU A 75 -9.41 1.27 -4.14
CA LEU A 75 -9.48 2.52 -3.38
C LEU A 75 -9.10 2.29 -1.91
N GLY A 76 -9.57 1.21 -1.31
CA GLY A 76 -9.21 0.80 0.04
C GLY A 76 -7.70 0.61 0.19
N MET A 77 -7.06 -0.08 -0.77
CA MET A 77 -5.60 -0.25 -0.76
C MET A 77 -4.87 1.08 -0.90
N TYR A 78 -5.30 1.98 -1.81
CA TYR A 78 -4.69 3.30 -1.92
C TYR A 78 -4.81 4.09 -0.61
N LEU A 79 -5.99 4.06 0.03
CA LEU A 79 -6.23 4.76 1.29
C LEU A 79 -5.39 4.18 2.42
N SER A 80 -5.40 2.87 2.62
CA SER A 80 -4.64 2.24 3.71
C SER A 80 -3.14 2.47 3.56
N LEU A 81 -2.59 2.27 2.35
CA LEU A 81 -1.18 2.50 2.06
C LEU A 81 -0.77 3.98 2.22
N ALA A 82 -1.65 4.92 1.86
CA ALA A 82 -1.40 6.33 2.08
C ALA A 82 -1.42 6.69 3.57
N ILE A 83 -2.38 6.15 4.34
CA ILE A 83 -2.45 6.37 5.79
C ILE A 83 -1.20 5.81 6.48
N ILE A 84 -0.73 4.62 6.11
CA ILE A 84 0.52 4.05 6.64
C ILE A 84 1.68 5.04 6.45
N ALA A 85 1.94 5.47 5.22
CA ALA A 85 3.07 6.34 4.94
C ALA A 85 2.93 7.73 5.60
N ILE A 86 1.75 8.33 5.56
CA ILE A 86 1.50 9.65 6.16
C ILE A 86 1.61 9.57 7.69
N SER A 87 0.99 8.59 8.33
CA SER A 87 1.11 8.40 9.78
C SER A 87 2.55 8.08 10.19
N GLY A 88 3.29 7.29 9.41
CA GLY A 88 4.72 7.04 9.63
C GLY A 88 5.56 8.31 9.59
N LEU A 89 5.31 9.21 8.61
CA LEU A 89 5.95 10.52 8.56
C LEU A 89 5.61 11.39 9.78
N ILE A 90 4.36 11.35 10.24
CA ILE A 90 3.95 12.10 11.44
C ILE A 90 4.64 11.53 12.69
N ILE A 91 4.66 10.20 12.86
CA ILE A 91 5.37 9.52 13.95
C ILE A 91 6.85 9.91 13.93
N GLY A 92 7.52 9.78 12.79
CA GLY A 92 8.93 10.16 12.66
C GLY A 92 9.17 11.65 12.93
N GLY A 93 8.28 12.52 12.49
CA GLY A 93 8.34 13.96 12.79
C GLY A 93 8.15 14.31 14.26
N LEU A 94 7.38 13.50 15.01
CA LEU A 94 7.22 13.63 16.46
C LEU A 94 8.47 13.16 17.21
N PHE A 95 9.05 12.02 16.81
CA PHE A 95 10.32 11.54 17.34
C PHE A 95 11.45 12.54 17.12
N TRP A 96 11.53 13.13 15.93
CA TRP A 96 12.50 14.20 15.62
C TRP A 96 12.38 15.42 16.55
N GLN A 97 11.16 15.70 17.05
CA GLN A 97 10.90 16.78 18.00
C GLN A 97 11.08 16.37 19.47
N GLY A 98 11.51 15.13 19.75
CA GLY A 98 11.58 14.59 21.11
C GLY A 98 10.22 14.31 21.75
N LYS A 99 9.16 14.15 20.95
CA LYS A 99 7.79 13.83 21.41
C LYS A 99 7.48 12.35 21.17
N SER A 100 8.24 11.47 21.80
CA SER A 100 8.15 10.01 21.63
C SER A 100 7.08 9.34 22.49
N GLU A 101 6.41 10.08 23.38
CA GLU A 101 5.44 9.53 24.33
C GLU A 101 4.13 10.33 24.40
N GLY A 102 3.04 9.64 24.77
CA GLY A 102 1.76 10.23 25.13
C GLY A 102 0.62 9.95 24.14
N LEU A 103 -0.60 10.33 24.54
CA LEU A 103 -1.84 9.95 23.84
C LEU A 103 -1.86 10.28 22.34
N LEU A 104 -1.18 11.36 21.93
CA LEU A 104 -1.14 11.77 20.53
C LEU A 104 -0.36 10.76 19.68
N ILE A 105 0.85 10.39 20.10
CA ILE A 105 1.68 9.46 19.32
C ILE A 105 1.06 8.06 19.37
N ASP A 106 0.57 7.62 20.52
CA ASP A 106 -0.10 6.33 20.70
C ASP A 106 -1.30 6.18 19.73
N SER A 107 -2.12 7.24 19.61
CA SER A 107 -3.27 7.23 18.70
C SER A 107 -2.87 7.12 17.23
N ILE A 108 -1.76 7.76 16.84
CA ILE A 108 -1.26 7.74 15.45
C ILE A 108 -0.65 6.38 15.14
N VAL A 109 0.04 5.77 16.10
CA VAL A 109 0.60 4.42 15.98
C VAL A 109 -0.51 3.39 15.81
N VAL A 110 -1.56 3.46 16.62
CA VAL A 110 -2.74 2.60 16.45
C VAL A 110 -3.35 2.76 15.06
N LEU A 111 -3.51 4.00 14.57
CA LEU A 111 -4.01 4.25 13.22
C LEU A 111 -3.07 3.66 12.14
N HIS A 112 -1.75 3.78 12.34
CA HIS A 112 -0.74 3.22 11.45
C HIS A 112 -0.85 1.70 11.37
N GLU A 113 -0.85 1.01 12.52
CA GLU A 113 -0.94 -0.45 12.62
C GLU A 113 -2.26 -1.02 12.08
N LEU A 114 -3.38 -0.34 12.37
CA LEU A 114 -4.68 -0.70 11.82
C LEU A 114 -4.69 -0.57 10.29
N SER A 115 -3.99 0.44 9.76
CA SER A 115 -3.87 0.65 8.32
C SER A 115 -2.96 -0.40 7.67
N VAL A 116 -1.87 -0.80 8.33
CA VAL A 116 -1.03 -1.95 7.92
C VAL A 116 -1.87 -3.20 7.83
N SER A 117 -2.60 -3.56 8.90
CA SER A 117 -3.46 -4.73 8.95
C SER A 117 -4.54 -4.72 7.86
N SER A 118 -5.16 -3.56 7.64
CA SER A 118 -6.14 -3.36 6.57
C SER A 118 -5.53 -3.54 5.18
N SER A 119 -4.31 -3.06 4.97
CA SER A 119 -3.59 -3.23 3.71
C SER A 119 -3.32 -4.71 3.41
N TYR A 120 -2.90 -5.50 4.40
CA TYR A 120 -2.68 -6.94 4.23
C TYR A 120 -3.96 -7.69 3.88
N ALA A 121 -5.07 -7.38 4.55
CA ALA A 121 -6.37 -7.97 4.23
C ALA A 121 -6.79 -7.64 2.79
N LEU A 122 -6.71 -6.37 2.39
CA LEU A 122 -7.13 -5.93 1.05
C LEU A 122 -6.22 -6.48 -0.06
N ILE A 123 -4.91 -6.51 0.16
CA ILE A 123 -3.94 -7.12 -0.77
C ILE A 123 -4.22 -8.61 -0.91
N SER A 124 -4.55 -9.31 0.18
CA SER A 124 -4.92 -10.73 0.13
C SER A 124 -6.16 -10.95 -0.74
N VAL A 125 -7.22 -10.16 -0.54
CA VAL A 125 -8.42 -10.20 -1.39
C VAL A 125 -8.07 -9.91 -2.85
N HIS A 126 -7.22 -8.91 -3.10
CA HIS A 126 -6.77 -8.55 -4.43
C HIS A 126 -6.02 -9.70 -5.13
N ILE A 127 -5.10 -10.37 -4.43
CA ILE A 127 -4.36 -11.52 -4.97
C ILE A 127 -5.30 -12.68 -5.28
N ILE A 128 -6.22 -13.01 -4.36
CA ILE A 128 -7.21 -14.08 -4.56
C ILE A 128 -8.07 -13.79 -5.80
N ALA A 129 -8.54 -12.55 -5.95
CA ALA A 129 -9.31 -12.13 -7.12
C ALA A 129 -8.49 -12.23 -8.42
N ALA A 130 -7.21 -11.81 -8.40
CA ALA A 130 -6.34 -11.93 -9.56
C ALA A 130 -6.13 -13.40 -9.98
N LEU A 131 -5.96 -14.31 -9.01
CA LEU A 131 -5.86 -15.75 -9.26
C LEU A 131 -7.17 -16.34 -9.79
N TYR A 132 -8.31 -15.87 -9.28
CA TYR A 132 -9.62 -16.26 -9.80
C TYR A 132 -9.78 -15.86 -11.27
N HIS A 133 -9.45 -14.62 -11.63
CA HIS A 133 -9.51 -14.15 -13.01
C HIS A 133 -8.49 -14.83 -13.93
N LYS A 134 -7.32 -15.23 -13.41
CA LYS A 134 -6.38 -16.08 -14.14
C LYS A 134 -7.01 -17.42 -14.54
N ILE A 135 -7.79 -18.04 -13.65
CA ILE A 135 -8.50 -19.29 -13.95
C ILE A 135 -9.57 -19.06 -15.03
N LEU A 136 -10.24 -17.91 -15.02
CA LEU A 136 -11.22 -17.52 -16.04
C LEU A 136 -10.60 -17.23 -17.41
N LYS A 137 -9.30 -16.92 -17.47
CA LYS A 137 -8.58 -16.53 -18.71
C LYS A 137 -9.23 -15.34 -19.42
N ASP A 138 -9.71 -14.37 -18.64
CA ASP A 138 -10.44 -13.20 -19.15
C ASP A 138 -9.53 -11.98 -19.42
N GLY A 139 -8.21 -12.20 -19.42
CA GLY A 139 -7.20 -11.19 -19.73
C GLY A 139 -6.78 -10.30 -18.55
N VAL A 140 -7.48 -10.34 -17.40
CA VAL A 140 -7.13 -9.50 -16.22
C VAL A 140 -5.73 -9.83 -15.70
N TRP A 141 -5.37 -11.11 -15.62
CA TRP A 141 -4.05 -11.55 -15.17
C TRP A 141 -2.95 -11.11 -16.14
N SER A 142 -3.16 -11.36 -17.43
CA SER A 142 -2.20 -11.01 -18.49
C SER A 142 -2.01 -9.51 -18.69
N ALA A 143 -2.99 -8.69 -18.32
CA ALA A 143 -2.82 -7.24 -18.26
C ALA A 143 -1.81 -6.80 -17.18
N MET A 144 -1.60 -7.61 -16.13
CA MET A 144 -0.73 -7.28 -15.00
C MET A 144 0.63 -7.96 -15.07
N VAL A 145 0.73 -9.16 -15.64
CA VAL A 145 1.98 -9.93 -15.73
C VAL A 145 2.59 -9.81 -17.13
N PRO A 146 3.72 -9.10 -17.31
CA PRO A 146 4.25 -8.76 -18.64
C PRO A 146 4.60 -9.93 -19.56
N MET A 147 4.77 -11.13 -18.99
CA MET A 147 5.19 -12.33 -19.73
C MET A 147 4.10 -13.40 -19.82
N SER A 148 2.91 -13.21 -19.24
CA SER A 148 1.86 -14.22 -19.38
C SER A 148 1.10 -14.04 -20.68
N LYS A 149 0.86 -15.18 -21.34
CA LYS A 149 -0.03 -15.32 -22.48
C LYS A 149 -1.13 -16.27 -22.03
N ASP A 150 -2.14 -15.72 -21.35
CA ASP A 150 -3.38 -16.47 -21.11
C ASP A 150 -4.29 -16.37 -22.33
#